data_AF-A0A453FBN4-F1
#
_entry.id   AF-A0A453FBN4-F1
#
_cell.length_a   1.000
_cell.length_b   1.000
_cell.length_c   1.000
_cell.angle_alpha   90.00
_cell.angle_beta   90.00
_cell.angle_gamma   90.00
#
_symmetry.space_group_name_H-M   'P 1'
#
loop_
_entity.id
_entity.type
_entity.pdbx_description
1 polymer ?
#
loop_
_entity_poly.entity_id
_entity_poly.type
_entity_poly.pdbx_seq_one_letter_code
_entity_poly.pdbx_strand_id
1 'polypeptide(L)'
;QTLRSKPSSTSHAAAPPEAAAQLTPPPLPEPADMGGVTSTIAARFAFFPPTPPSYTVVADAATGRLLIPEISRPPARRRRRDGGGDSSAAAEEEDATEVVRLRTRRGNEIVAVYVRHARASATLLYSHGNAADLGQMYGLFVELSRRLRVNIFGYDYAGYGRSTGKTLKQHITASRKNMVCQMRI
;
A
#
# COMPACT_ATOMS: atom_id res chain seq x y z
N GLN A 1 -97.28 -24.63 -33.59
CA GLN A 1 -97.02 -23.24 -34.03
C GLN A 1 -96.25 -22.56 -32.91
N THR A 2 -95.04 -22.00 -33.00
CA THR A 2 -94.03 -21.83 -34.04
C THR A 2 -92.75 -21.42 -33.28
N LEU A 3 -91.66 -22.16 -33.49
CA LEU A 3 -90.23 -21.81 -33.61
C LEU A 3 -89.58 -20.68 -32.76
N ARG A 4 -88.48 -21.02 -32.08
CA ARG A 4 -87.23 -20.22 -31.94
C ARG A 4 -86.09 -21.09 -31.38
N SER A 5 -85.30 -21.75 -32.22
CA SER A 5 -83.96 -21.37 -32.74
C SER A 5 -82.90 -21.05 -31.67
N LYS A 6 -82.05 -22.05 -31.36
CA LYS A 6 -80.72 -21.90 -30.74
C LYS A 6 -79.68 -21.64 -31.84
N PRO A 7 -78.68 -20.76 -31.63
CA PRO A 7 -77.45 -20.80 -32.40
C PRO A 7 -76.27 -21.34 -31.58
N SER A 8 -75.53 -22.20 -32.26
CA SER A 8 -74.22 -22.79 -31.95
C SER A 8 -73.11 -21.75 -31.88
N SER A 9 -72.25 -21.86 -30.86
CA SER A 9 -71.01 -21.10 -30.74
C SER A 9 -69.91 -21.70 -31.61
N THR A 10 -69.51 -21.00 -32.66
CA THR A 10 -68.27 -21.23 -33.41
C THR A 10 -67.18 -20.30 -32.90
N SER A 11 -66.02 -20.88 -32.58
CA SER A 11 -64.81 -20.21 -32.12
C SER A 11 -64.11 -19.47 -33.26
N HIS A 12 -63.90 -18.16 -33.11
CA HIS A 12 -62.90 -17.42 -33.88
C HIS A 12 -61.75 -17.00 -32.97
N ALA A 13 -60.54 -17.41 -33.38
CA ALA A 13 -59.27 -17.11 -32.75
C ALA A 13 -58.98 -15.59 -32.78
N ALA A 14 -58.61 -15.04 -31.63
CA ALA A 14 -58.05 -13.69 -31.49
C ALA A 14 -56.55 -13.78 -31.22
N ALA A 15 -55.78 -12.97 -31.93
CA ALA A 15 -54.32 -12.86 -31.86
C ALA A 15 -53.83 -12.29 -30.50
N PRO A 16 -52.60 -12.62 -30.05
CA PRO A 16 -52.05 -12.14 -28.78
C PRO A 16 -51.50 -10.70 -28.87
N PRO A 17 -51.33 -10.02 -27.72
CA PRO A 17 -51.02 -8.59 -27.63
C PRO A 17 -49.54 -8.26 -27.89
N GLU A 18 -49.29 -7.04 -28.38
CA GLU A 18 -47.97 -6.45 -28.57
C GLU A 18 -47.14 -6.50 -27.28
N ALA A 19 -45.98 -7.16 -27.36
CA ALA A 19 -45.00 -7.21 -26.30
C ALA A 19 -44.21 -5.89 -26.26
N ALA A 20 -44.28 -5.20 -25.11
CA ALA A 20 -43.39 -4.10 -24.78
C ALA A 20 -41.93 -4.55 -24.88
N ALA A 21 -41.19 -3.98 -25.84
CA ALA A 21 -39.76 -4.18 -25.98
C ALA A 21 -39.03 -3.57 -24.78
N GLN A 22 -38.68 -4.41 -23.81
CA GLN A 22 -37.70 -4.07 -22.77
C GLN A 22 -36.32 -4.04 -23.44
N LEU A 23 -35.77 -2.85 -23.66
CA LEU A 23 -34.34 -2.69 -23.96
C LEU A 23 -33.56 -3.12 -22.72
N THR A 24 -33.04 -4.34 -22.71
CA THR A 24 -31.95 -4.71 -21.82
C THR A 24 -30.66 -4.04 -22.33
N PRO A 25 -29.91 -3.31 -21.48
CA PRO A 25 -28.64 -2.75 -21.91
C PRO A 25 -27.65 -3.89 -22.23
N PRO A 26 -26.73 -3.70 -23.21
CA PRO A 26 -25.75 -4.71 -23.55
C PRO A 26 -24.85 -5.02 -22.33
N PRO A 27 -24.40 -6.29 -22.16
CA PRO A 27 -23.49 -6.64 -21.08
C PRO A 27 -22.22 -5.81 -21.20
N LEU A 28 -21.79 -5.23 -20.07
CA LEU A 28 -20.51 -4.54 -19.97
C LEU A 28 -19.38 -5.49 -20.41
N PRO A 29 -18.36 -5.02 -21.14
CA PRO A 29 -17.27 -5.87 -21.55
C PRO A 29 -16.60 -6.47 -20.31
N GLU A 30 -16.55 -7.80 -20.24
CA GLU A 30 -15.70 -8.55 -19.32
C GLU A 30 -14.28 -7.96 -19.35
N PRO A 31 -13.59 -7.83 -18.20
CA PRO A 31 -12.28 -7.20 -18.16
C PRO A 31 -11.37 -8.00 -19.09
N ALA A 32 -10.94 -7.34 -20.18
CA ALA A 32 -9.98 -7.90 -21.11
C ALA A 32 -8.80 -8.42 -20.29
N ASP A 33 -8.59 -9.73 -20.36
CA ASP A 33 -7.37 -10.38 -19.91
C ASP A 33 -6.25 -9.79 -20.77
N MET A 34 -5.67 -8.69 -20.27
CA MET A 34 -4.50 -8.04 -20.83
C MET A 34 -3.32 -8.97 -20.57
N GLY A 35 -3.24 -9.97 -21.44
CA GLY A 35 -2.04 -10.74 -21.72
C GLY A 35 -0.85 -9.80 -21.74
N GLY A 36 0.18 -10.18 -20.98
CA GLY A 36 1.39 -9.39 -20.84
C GLY A 36 1.95 -9.03 -22.21
N VAL A 37 2.33 -7.76 -22.39
CA VAL A 37 3.71 -7.27 -22.35
C VAL A 37 3.63 -5.74 -22.25
N THR A 38 3.64 -5.16 -21.05
CA THR A 38 4.06 -3.75 -20.97
C THR A 38 5.56 -3.75 -21.23
N SER A 39 5.98 -3.29 -22.41
CA SER A 39 7.39 -3.16 -22.83
C SER A 39 8.30 -2.80 -21.64
N THR A 40 9.40 -3.55 -21.48
CA THR A 40 10.39 -3.36 -20.41
C THR A 40 10.89 -1.92 -20.33
N ILE A 41 10.83 -1.17 -21.43
CA ILE A 41 11.20 0.24 -21.51
C ILE A 41 10.17 1.11 -20.77
N ALA A 42 8.87 0.97 -21.05
CA ALA A 42 7.82 1.74 -20.36
C ALA A 42 7.78 1.43 -18.84
N ALA A 43 8.10 0.19 -18.45
CA ALA A 43 8.22 -0.16 -17.03
C ALA A 43 9.43 0.54 -16.37
N ARG A 44 10.56 0.70 -17.07
CA ARG A 44 11.72 1.46 -16.58
C ARG A 44 11.41 2.94 -16.39
N PHE A 45 10.53 3.52 -17.22
CA PHE A 45 10.07 4.90 -17.09
C PHE A 45 8.84 5.07 -16.17
N ALA A 46 8.36 4.03 -15.49
CA ALA A 46 7.26 4.15 -14.54
C ALA A 46 7.73 4.21 -13.07
N PHE A 47 9.01 3.88 -12.83
CA PHE A 47 9.57 3.76 -11.48
C PHE A 47 10.94 4.41 -11.41
N PHE A 48 11.05 5.48 -10.65
CA PHE A 48 12.21 6.36 -10.62
C PHE A 48 12.75 6.44 -9.20
N PRO A 49 13.43 5.39 -8.71
CA PRO A 49 14.08 5.46 -7.41
C PRO A 49 15.10 6.61 -7.40
N PRO A 50 15.21 7.37 -6.30
CA PRO A 50 16.25 8.39 -6.15
C PRO A 50 17.64 7.82 -6.44
N THR A 51 18.42 8.52 -7.27
CA THR A 51 19.79 8.14 -7.61
C THR A 51 20.72 9.35 -7.40
N PRO A 52 21.59 9.33 -6.36
CA PRO A 52 21.75 8.29 -5.36
C PRO A 52 20.55 8.19 -4.39
N PRO A 53 20.37 7.05 -3.68
CA PRO A 53 19.46 6.96 -2.55
C PRO A 53 19.69 8.07 -1.52
N SER A 54 18.62 8.52 -0.86
CA SER A 54 18.71 9.59 0.14
C SER A 54 19.29 9.14 1.49
N TYR A 55 19.46 7.83 1.67
CA TYR A 55 19.86 7.23 2.94
C TYR A 55 20.81 6.04 2.75
N THR A 56 21.52 5.71 3.82
CA THR A 56 22.40 4.55 3.91
C THR A 56 21.92 3.58 4.99
N VAL A 57 22.38 2.33 4.92
CA VAL A 57 22.10 1.33 5.97
C VAL A 57 23.42 0.80 6.46
N VAL A 58 23.65 0.94 7.77
CA VAL A 58 24.84 0.45 8.46
C VAL A 58 24.44 -0.49 9.60
N ALA A 59 25.31 -1.42 9.95
CA ALA A 59 25.16 -2.19 11.18
C ALA A 59 25.87 -1.43 12.31
N ASP A 60 25.17 -1.27 13.43
CA ASP A 60 25.75 -0.75 14.66
C ASP A 60 26.80 -1.72 15.19
N ALA A 61 28.01 -1.24 15.45
CA ALA A 61 29.13 -2.09 15.84
C ALA A 61 28.95 -2.72 17.23
N ALA A 62 28.19 -2.08 18.13
CA ALA A 62 27.99 -2.55 19.49
C ALA A 62 26.83 -3.55 19.59
N THR A 63 25.73 -3.29 18.89
CA THR A 63 24.48 -4.06 19.00
C THR A 63 24.22 -4.99 17.82
N GLY A 64 24.92 -4.81 16.70
CA GLY A 64 24.67 -5.51 15.44
C GLY A 64 23.37 -5.13 14.74
N ARG A 65 22.58 -4.21 15.31
CA ARG A 65 21.29 -3.78 14.74
C ARG A 65 21.52 -2.87 13.54
N LEU A 66 20.61 -2.92 12.58
CA LEU A 66 20.67 -2.02 11.44
C LEU A 66 20.21 -0.61 11.84
N LEU A 67 20.88 0.39 11.29
CA LEU A 67 20.58 1.81 11.49
C LEU A 67 20.63 2.53 10.16
N ILE A 68 19.87 3.62 10.07
CA ILE A 68 19.96 4.59 8.99
C ILE A 68 20.52 5.88 9.60
N PRO A 69 21.83 6.17 9.44
CA PRO A 69 22.48 7.28 10.15
C PRO A 69 21.83 8.64 9.93
N GLU A 70 21.23 8.83 8.76
CA GLU A 70 20.56 10.07 8.36
C GLU A 70 19.27 10.33 9.15
N ILE A 71 18.65 9.31 9.73
CA ILE A 71 17.35 9.41 10.42
C ILE A 71 17.37 8.88 11.86
N SER A 72 18.35 8.03 12.22
CA SER A 72 18.50 7.43 13.54
C SER A 72 19.31 8.28 14.52
N ARG A 73 19.85 9.43 14.09
CA ARG A 73 20.51 10.36 15.02
C ARG A 73 19.46 11.14 15.82
N PRO A 74 19.53 11.16 17.17
CA PRO A 74 18.69 12.05 17.94
C PRO A 74 18.95 13.49 17.48
N PRO A 75 17.91 14.32 17.30
CA PRO A 75 18.11 15.70 16.90
C PRO A 75 19.07 16.35 17.90
N ALA A 76 20.18 16.89 17.41
CA ALA A 76 21.14 17.62 18.23
C ALA A 76 20.36 18.56 19.14
N ARG A 77 20.40 18.26 20.45
CA ARG A 77 19.54 18.83 21.48
C ARG A 77 19.29 20.30 21.18
N ARG A 78 18.08 20.66 20.70
CA ARG A 78 17.61 22.03 20.81
C ARG A 78 17.57 22.28 22.31
N ARG A 79 18.62 22.91 22.84
CA ARG A 79 18.66 23.41 24.21
C ARG A 79 17.44 24.31 24.35
N ARG A 80 16.34 23.75 24.87
CA ARG A 80 15.25 24.57 25.39
C ARG A 80 15.89 25.38 26.51
N ARG A 81 15.86 26.70 26.33
CA ARG A 81 16.38 27.69 27.28
C ARG A 81 15.45 27.87 28.48
N ASP A 82 14.43 27.04 28.62
CA ASP A 82 13.40 27.22 29.63
C ASP A 82 13.40 25.98 30.52
N GLY A 83 13.97 26.13 31.72
CA GLY A 83 14.17 25.08 32.70
C GLY A 83 12.84 24.44 33.13
N GLY A 84 12.76 23.13 32.96
CA GLY A 84 11.68 22.28 33.45
C GLY A 84 12.13 20.84 33.31
N GLY A 85 12.65 20.27 34.40
CA GLY A 85 13.09 18.89 34.47
C GLY A 85 11.95 17.98 34.88
N ASP A 86 11.56 17.06 33.99
CA ASP A 86 11.48 15.61 34.20
C ASP A 86 11.37 14.95 32.81
N SER A 87 11.66 13.64 32.70
CA SER A 87 11.50 12.78 31.50
C SER A 87 12.60 12.74 30.41
N SER A 88 13.88 12.64 30.78
CA SER A 88 14.99 12.50 29.80
C SER A 88 15.35 11.06 29.37
N ALA A 89 14.47 10.08 29.58
CA ALA A 89 14.67 8.69 29.13
C ALA A 89 13.41 8.10 28.48
N ALA A 90 12.22 8.36 29.05
CA ALA A 90 10.95 7.92 28.47
C ALA A 90 10.54 8.71 27.21
N ALA A 91 10.89 9.99 27.11
CA ALA A 91 10.66 10.79 25.90
C ALA A 91 11.64 10.46 24.76
N GLU A 92 12.79 9.84 25.08
CA GLU A 92 13.76 9.35 24.10
C GLU A 92 13.35 7.98 23.53
N GLU A 93 12.40 7.29 24.18
CA GLU A 93 11.82 6.01 23.74
C GLU A 93 10.52 6.19 22.95
N GLU A 94 9.82 7.34 23.11
CA GLU A 94 8.74 7.73 22.20
C GLU A 94 9.32 8.01 20.80
N ASP A 95 8.81 7.30 19.79
CA ASP A 95 9.31 7.28 18.40
C ASP A 95 10.61 6.50 18.17
N ALA A 96 10.86 5.48 18.99
CA ALA A 96 11.92 4.50 18.73
C ALA A 96 11.76 3.89 17.33
N THR A 97 12.77 4.10 16.49
CA THR A 97 12.81 3.61 15.11
C THR A 97 13.68 2.38 15.00
N GLU A 98 13.13 1.33 14.42
CA GLU A 98 13.83 0.09 14.11
C GLU A 98 13.98 -0.08 12.60
N VAL A 99 15.18 -0.44 12.15
CA VAL A 99 15.46 -0.71 10.74
C VAL A 99 15.64 -2.21 10.55
N VAL A 100 14.93 -2.79 9.59
CA VAL A 100 14.97 -4.23 9.32
C VAL A 100 15.17 -4.51 7.83
N ARG A 101 15.73 -5.69 7.53
CA ARG A 101 15.77 -6.26 6.17
C ARG A 101 14.86 -7.47 6.11
N LEU A 102 13.94 -7.45 5.15
CA LEU A 102 12.92 -8.48 4.99
C LEU A 102 13.16 -9.23 3.69
N ARG A 103 13.31 -10.55 3.81
CA ARG A 103 13.49 -11.39 2.64
C ARG A 103 12.13 -11.68 2.00
N THR A 104 12.03 -11.42 0.70
CA THR A 104 10.85 -11.76 -0.10
C THR A 104 10.92 -13.20 -0.59
N ARG A 105 9.77 -13.78 -0.97
CA ARG A 105 9.71 -15.13 -1.58
C ARG A 105 10.58 -15.28 -2.83
N ARG A 106 10.85 -14.18 -3.55
CA ARG A 106 11.72 -14.17 -4.73
C ARG A 106 13.20 -13.89 -4.41
N GLY A 107 13.58 -13.90 -3.13
CA GLY A 107 14.96 -13.72 -2.68
C GLY A 107 15.46 -12.28 -2.58
N ASN A 108 14.64 -11.27 -2.90
CA ASN A 108 15.05 -9.86 -2.69
C ASN A 108 15.04 -9.53 -1.19
N GLU A 109 15.97 -8.67 -0.78
CA GLU A 109 16.03 -8.06 0.54
C GLU A 109 15.42 -6.66 0.47
N ILE A 110 14.37 -6.44 1.26
CA ILE A 110 13.64 -5.19 1.32
C ILE A 110 13.96 -4.50 2.62
N VAL A 111 14.44 -3.26 2.55
CA VAL A 111 14.64 -2.42 3.73
C VAL A 111 13.30 -1.87 4.18
N ALA A 112 13.06 -1.92 5.49
CA ALA A 112 11.91 -1.32 6.13
C ALA A 112 12.31 -0.59 7.41
N VAL A 113 11.51 0.42 7.76
CA VAL A 113 11.58 1.15 9.02
C VAL A 113 10.28 0.96 9.79
N TYR A 114 10.41 0.74 11.09
CA TYR A 114 9.31 0.64 12.01
C TYR A 114 9.44 1.73 13.07
N VAL A 115 8.54 2.71 13.02
CA VAL A 115 8.47 3.81 13.99
C VAL A 115 7.42 3.46 15.03
N ARG A 116 7.83 3.30 16.28
CA ARG A 116 6.95 2.95 17.40
C ARG A 116 6.41 4.18 18.10
N HIS A 117 5.13 4.15 18.43
CA HIS A 117 4.52 5.15 19.30
C HIS A 117 3.96 4.48 20.55
N ALA A 118 4.32 4.99 21.74
CA ALA A 118 4.04 4.32 23.02
C ALA A 118 2.55 4.09 23.29
N ARG A 119 1.67 4.93 22.73
CA ARG A 119 0.21 4.84 22.88
C ARG A 119 -0.51 4.26 21.65
N ALA A 120 0.21 3.64 20.71
CA ALA A 120 -0.41 3.11 19.50
C ALA A 120 -1.20 1.84 19.78
N SER A 121 -2.45 1.82 19.32
CA SER A 121 -3.30 0.62 19.25
C SER A 121 -3.33 -0.01 17.86
N ALA A 122 -2.73 0.64 16.86
CA ALA A 122 -2.71 0.19 15.48
C ALA A 122 -1.37 0.53 14.81
N THR A 123 -1.07 -0.20 13.74
CA THR A 123 0.11 0.05 12.90
C THR A 123 -0.32 0.34 11.47
N LEU A 124 0.13 1.47 10.92
CA LEU A 124 -0.08 1.87 9.53
C LEU A 124 1.03 1.31 8.64
N LEU A 125 0.66 0.42 7.71
CA LEU A 125 1.56 -0.03 6.63
C LEU A 125 1.60 1.05 5.54
N TYR A 126 2.73 1.73 5.41
CA TYR A 126 2.87 2.83 4.45
C TYR A 126 3.69 2.41 3.23
N SER A 127 3.11 2.59 2.05
CA SER A 127 3.77 2.36 0.76
C SER A 127 4.07 3.73 0.12
N HIS A 128 5.35 4.06 -0.05
CA HIS A 128 5.76 5.38 -0.55
C HIS A 128 5.48 5.60 -2.04
N GLY A 129 5.58 6.86 -2.48
CA GLY A 129 5.44 7.25 -3.89
C GLY A 129 6.61 6.81 -4.78
N ASN A 130 6.41 6.80 -6.10
CA ASN A 130 7.36 6.26 -7.07
C ASN A 130 8.70 7.02 -7.20
N ALA A 131 8.80 8.26 -6.72
CA ALA A 131 10.02 9.05 -6.78
C ALA A 131 10.60 9.34 -5.38
N ALA A 132 10.22 8.51 -4.41
CA ALA A 132 10.61 8.64 -3.02
C ALA A 132 11.28 7.36 -2.51
N ASP A 133 12.07 7.49 -1.45
CA ASP A 133 12.61 6.37 -0.66
C ASP A 133 12.42 6.62 0.85
N LEU A 134 12.77 5.63 1.68
CA LEU A 134 12.58 5.71 3.14
C LEU A 134 13.22 6.93 3.82
N GLY A 135 14.39 7.37 3.37
CA GLY A 135 15.07 8.52 3.97
C GLY A 135 14.27 9.81 3.78
N GLN A 136 13.70 10.02 2.60
CA GLN A 136 12.84 11.18 2.31
C GLN A 136 11.51 11.11 3.07
N MET A 137 10.96 9.90 3.23
CA MET A 137 9.65 9.70 3.85
C MET A 137 9.68 9.66 5.38
N TYR A 138 10.86 9.50 5.99
CA TYR A 138 10.96 9.33 7.45
C TYR A 138 10.36 10.50 8.25
N GLY A 139 10.61 11.75 7.83
CA GLY A 139 10.03 12.91 8.50
C GLY A 139 8.49 12.86 8.55
N LEU A 140 7.86 12.42 7.45
CA LEU A 140 6.43 12.20 7.39
C LEU A 140 6.00 11.05 8.33
N PHE A 141 6.76 9.96 8.41
CA PHE A 141 6.42 8.83 9.30
C PHE A 141 6.36 9.26 10.76
N VAL A 142 7.35 10.02 11.22
CA VAL A 142 7.37 10.53 12.60
C VAL A 142 6.19 11.49 12.84
N GLU A 143 5.91 12.39 11.89
CA GLU A 143 4.79 13.34 12.01
C GLU A 143 3.42 12.63 12.05
N LEU A 144 3.22 11.64 11.16
CA LEU A 144 2.00 10.83 11.14
C LEU A 144 1.86 9.99 12.42
N SER A 145 2.95 9.36 12.87
CA SER A 145 2.97 8.55 14.09
C SER A 145 2.53 9.36 15.30
N ARG A 146 3.06 10.57 15.47
CA ARG A 146 2.70 11.48 16.57
C ARG A 146 1.27 12.01 16.48
N ARG A 147 0.84 12.47 15.29
CA ARG A 147 -0.49 13.08 15.12
C ARG A 147 -1.62 12.07 15.24
N LEU A 148 -1.43 10.88 14.66
CA LEU A 148 -2.44 9.83 14.63
C LEU A 148 -2.31 8.85 15.79
N ARG A 149 -1.19 8.89 16.54
CA ARG A 149 -0.85 7.97 17.63
C ARG A 149 -0.90 6.52 17.18
N VAL A 150 -0.21 6.23 16.08
CA VAL A 150 -0.09 4.89 15.49
C VAL A 150 1.37 4.53 15.26
N ASN A 151 1.67 3.24 15.27
CA ASN A 151 2.96 2.78 14.78
C ASN A 151 2.99 2.92 13.26
N ILE A 152 4.15 3.20 12.66
CA ILE A 152 4.30 3.26 11.21
C ILE A 152 5.27 2.16 10.77
N PHE A 153 4.86 1.37 9.78
CA PHE A 153 5.74 0.43 9.10
C PHE A 153 5.88 0.88 7.64
N GLY A 154 7.02 1.50 7.34
CA GLY A 154 7.38 1.94 5.98
C GLY A 154 8.41 1.00 5.38
N TYR A 155 8.32 0.74 4.07
CA TYR A 155 9.27 -0.13 3.38
C TYR A 155 9.57 0.39 1.98
N ASP A 156 10.77 0.13 1.47
CA ASP A 156 11.14 0.42 0.09
C ASP A 156 10.63 -0.67 -0.86
N TYR A 157 10.35 -0.31 -2.11
CA TYR A 157 10.14 -1.34 -3.12
C TYR A 157 11.45 -2.00 -3.58
N ALA A 158 11.34 -3.15 -4.24
CA ALA A 158 12.52 -3.77 -4.85
C ALA A 158 13.20 -2.83 -5.86
N GLY A 159 14.51 -2.65 -5.72
CA GLY A 159 15.30 -1.71 -6.52
C GLY A 159 15.20 -0.23 -6.10
N TYR A 160 14.53 0.08 -4.98
CA TYR A 160 14.54 1.42 -4.37
C TYR A 160 15.50 1.50 -3.19
N GLY A 161 16.05 2.69 -2.98
CA GLY A 161 16.89 2.99 -1.84
C GLY A 161 18.04 1.99 -1.68
N ARG A 162 18.03 1.26 -0.56
CA ARG A 162 18.99 0.19 -0.27
C ARG A 162 18.41 -1.22 -0.37
N SER A 163 17.20 -1.35 -0.91
CA SER A 163 16.58 -2.64 -1.21
C SER A 163 17.13 -3.26 -2.48
N THR A 164 17.26 -4.59 -2.50
CA THR A 164 17.79 -5.32 -3.66
C THR A 164 16.70 -5.62 -4.70
N GLY A 165 17.12 -6.14 -5.86
CA GLY A 165 16.24 -6.51 -6.96
C GLY A 165 16.13 -5.43 -8.03
N LYS A 166 15.15 -5.58 -8.93
CA LYS A 166 14.90 -4.68 -10.07
C LYS A 166 13.56 -3.99 -9.94
N THR A 167 13.49 -2.78 -10.45
CA THR A 167 12.31 -1.90 -10.46
C THR A 167 11.27 -2.33 -11.50
N LEU A 168 10.78 -3.57 -11.40
CA LEU A 168 9.74 -4.12 -12.27
C LEU A 168 8.40 -4.18 -11.52
N LYS A 169 7.29 -3.89 -12.23
CA LYS A 169 5.91 -3.97 -11.69
C LYS A 169 5.68 -5.22 -10.82
N GLN A 170 6.11 -6.38 -11.31
CA GLN A 170 5.95 -7.66 -10.60
C GLN A 170 6.68 -7.69 -9.25
N HIS A 171 7.88 -7.12 -9.16
CA HIS A 171 8.65 -7.11 -7.91
C HIS A 171 8.07 -6.13 -6.89
N ILE A 172 7.59 -4.97 -7.34
CA ILE A 172 6.92 -3.98 -6.49
C ILE A 172 5.63 -4.57 -5.89
N THR A 173 4.81 -5.19 -6.73
CA THR A 173 3.60 -5.90 -6.29
C THR A 173 3.93 -7.05 -5.34
N ALA A 174 5.02 -7.78 -5.60
CA ALA A 174 5.48 -8.84 -4.70
C ALA A 174 5.94 -8.29 -3.34
N SER A 175 6.67 -7.16 -3.30
CA SER A 175 7.05 -6.50 -2.05
C SER A 175 5.81 -6.10 -1.25
N ARG A 176 4.83 -5.43 -1.89
CA ARG A 176 3.55 -5.06 -1.26
C ARG A 176 2.84 -6.25 -0.63
N LYS A 177 2.65 -7.33 -1.40
CA LYS A 177 2.02 -8.55 -0.91
C LYS A 177 2.81 -9.19 0.23
N ASN A 178 4.14 -9.22 0.13
CA ASN A 178 4.99 -9.77 1.19
C ASN A 178 4.84 -8.96 2.49
N MET A 179 4.80 -7.64 2.43
CA MET A 179 4.67 -6.80 3.63
C MET A 179 3.32 -6.98 4.33
N VAL A 180 2.23 -7.06 3.56
CA VAL A 180 0.92 -7.40 4.13
C VAL A 180 0.95 -8.76 4.83
N CYS A 181 1.68 -9.75 4.29
CA CYS A 181 1.85 -11.04 4.96
C CYS A 181 2.72 -10.96 6.22
N GLN A 182 3.80 -10.19 6.20
CA GLN A 182 4.71 -10.03 7.34
C GLN A 182 4.10 -9.24 8.50
N MET A 183 3.13 -8.37 8.22
CA MET A 183 2.46 -7.53 9.22
C MET A 183 1.24 -8.20 9.87
N ARG A 184 0.89 -9.42 9.47
CA ARG A 184 -0.19 -10.23 10.08
C ARG A 184 0.27 -10.97 11.35
N ILE A 185 1.23 -10.42 12.09
CA ILE A 185 1.79 -11.01 13.33
C ILE A 185 1.34 -10.15 14.50
#